data_AF-A0A388LCU8-F1
#
_entry.id   AF-A0A388LCU8-F1
#
_cell.length_a   1.000
_cell.length_b   1.000
_cell.length_c   1.000
_cell.angle_alpha   90.00
_cell.angle_beta   90.00
_cell.angle_gamma   90.00
#
_symmetry.space_group_name_H-M   'P 1'
#
loop_
_entity.id
_entity.type
_entity.pdbx_description
1 polymer ?
#
loop_
_entity_poly.entity_id
_entity_poly.type
_entity_poly.pdbx_seq_one_letter_code
_entity_poly.pdbx_strand_id
1 'polypeptide(L)'
;MAANLVSRGHILGRVVMAYELTDSRDFTEGREFKFMASVTRHSIRHYEIDSRGELMLRLAVGIGYENDFLRDVIVNVSKEHDDVPNRPEGVGEDVVELMIQLMTLSLLKEHDGRLAGIVEWEAILDAPLEGRNYLRGEVGFRGGLASAG
;
A
#
# COMPACT_ATOMS: atom_id res chain seq x y z
N MET A 1 -12.85 -11.82 13.14
CA MET A 1 -11.92 -11.35 12.10
C MET A 1 -12.47 -11.76 10.76
N ALA A 2 -13.30 -10.89 10.18
CA ALA A 2 -13.69 -10.96 8.79
C ALA A 2 -12.53 -10.39 7.94
N ALA A 3 -12.06 -11.19 6.99
CA ALA A 3 -11.03 -10.81 6.04
C ALA A 3 -11.56 -11.07 4.62
N ASN A 4 -11.40 -10.10 3.72
CA ASN A 4 -11.80 -10.24 2.32
C ASN A 4 -10.56 -10.28 1.44
N LEU A 5 -10.48 -11.28 0.56
CA LEU A 5 -9.44 -11.31 -0.46
C LEU A 5 -9.66 -10.16 -1.45
N VAL A 6 -8.75 -9.19 -1.47
CA VAL A 6 -8.83 -8.02 -2.36
C VAL A 6 -7.97 -8.17 -3.61
N SER A 7 -6.86 -8.91 -3.51
CA SER A 7 -5.97 -9.10 -4.65
C SER A 7 -5.19 -10.40 -4.56
N ARG A 8 -4.82 -10.90 -5.73
CA ARG A 8 -3.96 -12.06 -5.91
C ARG A 8 -2.97 -11.76 -7.03
N GLY A 9 -1.69 -12.00 -6.77
CA GLY A 9 -0.61 -11.77 -7.72
C GLY A 9 0.44 -12.87 -7.71
N HIS A 10 1.27 -12.89 -8.75
CA HIS A 10 2.50 -13.69 -8.78
C HIS A 10 3.68 -12.72 -8.69
N ILE A 11 4.47 -12.82 -7.64
CA ILE A 11 5.63 -11.95 -7.37
C ILE A 11 6.85 -12.86 -7.23
N LEU A 12 7.85 -12.69 -8.12
CA LEU A 12 9.09 -13.48 -8.12
C LEU A 12 8.86 -15.00 -8.00
N GLY A 13 7.85 -15.52 -8.70
CA GLY A 13 7.49 -16.95 -8.70
C GLY A 13 6.72 -17.42 -7.46
N ARG A 14 6.36 -16.53 -6.54
CA ARG A 14 5.50 -16.81 -5.38
C ARG A 14 4.09 -16.29 -5.62
N VAL A 15 3.09 -17.05 -5.19
CA VAL A 15 1.71 -16.56 -5.15
C VAL A 15 1.57 -15.71 -3.91
N VAL A 16 1.14 -14.46 -4.10
CA VAL A 16 0.91 -13.50 -3.04
C VAL A 16 -0.57 -13.15 -3.01
N MET A 17 -1.15 -13.15 -1.82
CA MET A 17 -2.55 -12.86 -1.55
C MET A 17 -2.63 -11.63 -0.65
N ALA A 18 -3.47 -10.67 -0.99
CA ALA A 18 -3.73 -9.50 -0.16
C ALA A 18 -5.16 -9.58 0.39
N TYR A 19 -5.29 -9.55 1.71
CA TYR A 19 -6.57 -9.58 2.42
C TYR A 19 -6.82 -8.25 3.09
N GLU A 20 -8.03 -7.70 2.97
CA GLU A 20 -8.48 -6.57 3.77
C GLU A 20 -9.12 -7.07 5.07
N LEU A 21 -8.68 -6.54 6.21
CA LEU A 21 -9.27 -6.80 7.52
C LEU A 21 -10.41 -5.82 7.77
N THR A 22 -11.64 -6.21 7.44
CA THR A 22 -12.78 -5.29 7.50
C THR A 22 -13.19 -4.92 8.92
N ASP A 23 -12.92 -5.79 9.89
CA ASP A 23 -13.21 -5.54 11.31
C ASP A 23 -12.30 -4.45 11.91
N SER A 24 -11.17 -4.15 11.26
CA SER A 24 -10.18 -3.16 11.70
C SER A 24 -10.32 -1.81 10.98
N ARG A 25 -11.36 -1.62 10.16
CA ARG A 25 -11.57 -0.35 9.44
C ARG A 25 -11.63 0.83 10.40
N ASP A 26 -11.00 1.93 10.00
CA ASP A 26 -10.87 3.18 10.72
C ASP A 26 -10.16 3.08 12.09
N PHE A 27 -9.55 1.93 12.40
CA PHE A 27 -8.68 1.77 13.56
C PHE A 27 -7.29 2.33 13.24
N THR A 28 -6.77 3.24 14.06
CA THR A 28 -5.50 3.92 13.78
C THR A 28 -4.28 3.17 14.33
N GLU A 29 -4.45 2.23 15.26
CA GLU A 29 -3.34 1.58 15.99
C GLU A 29 -2.31 2.58 16.56
N GLY A 30 -2.73 3.81 16.86
CA GLY A 30 -1.84 4.88 17.32
C GLY A 30 -0.92 5.46 16.23
N ARG A 31 -1.12 5.10 14.95
CA ARG A 31 -0.45 5.72 13.81
C ARG A 31 -1.14 7.01 13.40
N GLU A 32 -0.34 8.05 13.19
CA GLU A 32 -0.80 9.30 12.59
C GLU A 32 -0.66 9.24 11.07
N PHE A 33 -1.77 9.47 10.37
CA PHE A 33 -1.79 9.66 8.92
C PHE A 33 -1.81 11.17 8.63
N LYS A 34 -0.72 11.68 8.06
CA LYS A 34 -0.57 13.12 7.76
C LYS A 34 -1.01 13.40 6.32
N PHE A 35 -2.32 13.50 6.13
CA PHE A 35 -2.90 13.79 4.82
C PHE A 35 -2.62 15.21 4.35
N MET A 36 -2.71 15.45 3.04
CA MET A 36 -2.71 16.79 2.45
C MET A 36 -3.79 17.68 3.06
N ALA A 37 -3.53 18.99 3.13
CA ALA A 37 -4.48 19.98 3.65
C ALA A 37 -5.81 20.06 2.86
N SER A 38 -5.83 19.61 1.59
CA SER A 38 -7.05 19.56 0.77
C SER A 38 -7.93 18.34 1.07
N VAL A 39 -7.48 17.39 1.89
CA VAL A 39 -8.26 16.22 2.27
C VAL A 39 -9.37 16.64 3.23
N THR A 40 -10.61 16.44 2.79
CA THR A 40 -11.84 16.76 3.53
C THR A 40 -12.40 15.56 4.31
N ARG A 41 -12.12 14.35 3.85
CA ARG A 41 -12.57 13.09 4.44
C ARG A 41 -11.45 12.07 4.33
N HIS A 42 -11.28 11.23 5.34
CA HIS A 42 -10.34 10.13 5.27
C HIS A 42 -10.96 8.83 5.80
N SER A 43 -10.38 7.69 5.42
CA SER A 43 -10.68 6.38 5.98
C SER A 43 -9.40 5.58 6.13
N ILE A 44 -9.34 4.68 7.09
CA ILE A 44 -8.19 3.81 7.32
C ILE A 44 -8.60 2.37 7.06
N ARG A 45 -7.81 1.65 6.29
CA ARG A 45 -8.01 0.23 6.00
C ARG A 45 -6.77 -0.56 6.37
N HIS A 46 -6.98 -1.78 6.81
CA HIS A 46 -5.90 -2.68 7.19
C HIS A 46 -5.83 -3.84 6.21
N TYR A 47 -4.62 -4.21 5.80
CA TYR A 47 -4.40 -5.34 4.92
C TYR A 47 -3.31 -6.26 5.46
N GLU A 48 -3.47 -7.54 5.16
CA GLU A 48 -2.47 -8.57 5.38
C GLU A 48 -2.05 -9.12 4.03
N ILE A 49 -0.73 -9.17 3.80
CA ILE A 49 -0.14 -9.79 2.62
C ILE A 49 0.42 -11.14 3.01
N ASP A 50 -0.11 -12.18 2.42
CA ASP A 50 0.24 -13.58 2.65
C ASP A 50 0.98 -14.16 1.43
N SER A 51 1.94 -15.03 1.70
CA SER A 51 2.53 -15.91 0.70
C SER A 51 2.66 -17.32 1.26
N ARG A 52 1.97 -18.28 0.64
CA ARG A 52 1.96 -19.71 1.02
C ARG A 52 1.40 -19.97 2.43
N GLY A 53 0.47 -19.16 2.92
CA GLY A 53 -0.13 -19.31 4.25
C GLY A 53 0.70 -18.70 5.38
N GLU A 54 1.77 -17.99 5.04
CA GLU A 54 2.59 -17.22 5.97
C GLU A 54 2.36 -15.71 5.74
N LEU A 55 2.13 -14.98 6.83
CA LEU A 55 1.93 -13.53 6.82
C LEU A 55 3.26 -12.83 6.56
N MET A 56 3.40 -12.18 5.40
CA MET A 56 4.63 -11.48 5.00
C MET A 56 4.66 -10.05 5.54
N LEU A 57 3.59 -9.29 5.29
CA LEU A 57 3.48 -7.86 5.62
C LEU A 57 2.10 -7.53 6.21
N ARG A 58 2.07 -6.58 7.14
CA ARG A 58 0.87 -5.85 7.56
C ARG A 58 0.90 -4.45 6.97
N LEU A 59 -0.23 -4.00 6.44
CA LEU A 59 -0.40 -2.67 5.87
C LEU A 59 -1.53 -1.92 6.56
N ALA A 60 -1.25 -0.71 7.04
CA ALA A 60 -2.28 0.24 7.46
C ALA A 60 -2.33 1.39 6.45
N VAL A 61 -3.43 1.47 5.71
CA VAL A 61 -3.59 2.37 4.56
C VAL A 61 -4.57 3.48 4.91
N GLY A 62 -4.06 4.70 4.97
CA GLY A 62 -4.85 5.92 5.05
C GLY A 62 -5.25 6.35 3.66
N ILE A 63 -6.55 6.56 3.46
CA ILE A 63 -7.15 6.96 2.19
C ILE A 63 -7.80 8.32 2.40
N GLY A 64 -7.22 9.36 1.78
CA GLY A 64 -7.67 10.75 1.85
C GLY A 64 -8.44 11.17 0.60
N TYR A 65 -9.57 11.82 0.82
CA TYR A 65 -10.48 12.29 -0.22
C TYR A 65 -10.61 13.82 -0.19
N GLU A 66 -10.51 14.42 -1.37
CA GLU A 66 -10.95 15.79 -1.63
C GLU A 66 -12.36 15.72 -2.23
N ASN A 67 -13.37 16.07 -1.42
CA ASN A 67 -14.77 15.76 -1.69
C ASN A 67 -14.97 14.24 -1.86
N ASP A 68 -15.36 13.80 -3.06
CA ASP A 68 -15.56 12.39 -3.41
C ASP A 68 -14.41 11.78 -4.24
N PHE A 69 -13.36 12.56 -4.49
CA PHE A 69 -12.22 12.13 -5.29
C PHE A 69 -11.06 11.70 -4.39
N LEU A 70 -10.48 10.53 -4.68
CA LEU A 70 -9.27 10.06 -4.04
C LEU A 70 -8.13 11.02 -4.36
N ARG A 71 -7.50 11.59 -3.32
CA ARG A 71 -6.47 12.62 -3.44
C ARG A 71 -5.14 12.21 -2.82
N ASP A 72 -5.18 11.41 -1.78
CA ASP A 72 -3.99 11.09 -0.98
C ASP A 72 -4.07 9.66 -0.45
N VAL A 73 -2.97 8.92 -0.53
CA VAL A 73 -2.86 7.54 -0.07
C VAL A 73 -1.55 7.34 0.67
N ILE A 74 -1.66 7.03 1.95
CA ILE A 74 -0.50 6.80 2.83
C ILE A 74 -0.54 5.33 3.26
N VAL A 75 0.52 4.57 2.97
CA VAL A 75 0.63 3.15 3.28
C VAL A 75 1.69 2.95 4.35
N ASN A 76 1.29 2.65 5.57
CA ASN A 76 2.22 2.20 6.61
C ASN A 76 2.46 0.70 6.46
N VAL A 77 3.72 0.27 6.44
CA VAL A 77 4.13 -1.11 6.17
C VAL A 77 4.94 -1.67 7.33
N SER A 78 4.47 -2.78 7.89
CA SER A 78 5.20 -3.56 8.90
C SER A 78 5.58 -4.93 8.33
N LYS A 79 6.82 -5.33 8.61
CA LYS A 79 7.34 -6.65 8.25
C LYS A 79 7.00 -7.67 9.33
N GLU A 80 6.47 -8.82 8.92
CA GLU A 80 6.05 -9.88 9.85
C GLU A 80 6.84 -11.19 9.70
N HIS A 81 7.53 -11.39 8.56
CA HIS A 81 8.21 -12.66 8.27
C HIS A 81 9.63 -12.47 7.75
N ASP A 82 10.56 -13.33 8.18
CA ASP A 82 12.00 -13.20 7.90
C ASP A 82 12.37 -13.33 6.42
N ASP A 83 11.62 -14.11 5.64
CA ASP A 83 11.74 -14.18 4.17
C ASP A 83 11.60 -12.85 3.44
N VAL A 84 11.01 -11.82 4.08
CA VAL A 84 10.92 -10.49 3.48
C VAL A 84 12.26 -9.77 3.70
N PRO A 85 12.98 -9.37 2.65
CA PRO A 85 14.29 -8.76 2.80
C PRO A 85 14.20 -7.36 3.39
N ASN A 86 15.01 -7.11 4.43
CA ASN A 86 15.06 -5.80 5.13
C ASN A 86 15.45 -4.66 4.19
N ARG A 87 16.29 -4.92 3.19
CA ARG A 87 16.76 -3.96 2.18
C ARG A 87 16.54 -4.52 0.78
N PRO A 88 16.47 -3.67 -0.26
CA PRO A 88 16.44 -4.14 -1.64
C PRO A 88 17.67 -5.02 -1.93
N GLU A 89 17.48 -6.19 -2.54
CA GLU A 89 18.56 -7.17 -2.80
C GLU A 89 19.40 -6.83 -4.06
N GLY A 90 19.70 -5.55 -4.28
CA GLY A 90 20.49 -5.07 -5.42
C GLY A 90 19.64 -4.60 -6.60
N VAL A 91 20.05 -4.93 -7.83
CA VAL A 91 19.45 -4.42 -9.10
C VAL A 91 18.20 -5.19 -9.53
N GLY A 92 17.77 -6.19 -8.74
CA GLY A 92 16.56 -6.97 -9.01
C GLY A 92 15.28 -6.23 -8.65
N GLU A 93 14.13 -6.81 -9.01
CA GLU A 93 12.83 -6.32 -8.56
C GLU A 93 12.72 -6.42 -7.03
N ASP A 94 12.24 -5.37 -6.38
CA ASP A 94 12.06 -5.36 -4.94
C ASP A 94 10.73 -6.04 -4.56
N VAL A 95 10.81 -7.18 -3.88
CA VAL A 95 9.63 -7.95 -3.47
C VAL A 95 8.67 -7.14 -2.60
N VAL A 96 9.18 -6.26 -1.73
CA VAL A 96 8.35 -5.43 -0.85
C VAL A 96 7.61 -4.38 -1.66
N GLU A 97 8.30 -3.74 -2.62
CA GLU A 97 7.68 -2.82 -3.57
C GLU A 97 6.55 -3.51 -4.33
N LEU A 98 6.83 -4.67 -4.93
CA LEU A 98 5.83 -5.40 -5.72
C LEU A 98 4.60 -5.80 -4.88
N MET A 99 4.80 -6.19 -3.62
CA MET A 99 3.72 -6.52 -2.69
C MET A 99 2.86 -5.29 -2.36
N ILE A 100 3.49 -4.16 -2.06
CA ILE A 100 2.80 -2.90 -1.79
C ILE A 100 2.05 -2.42 -3.04
N GLN A 101 2.68 -2.49 -4.21
CA GLN A 101 2.07 -2.11 -5.49
C GLN A 101 0.85 -2.97 -5.82
N LEU A 102 0.89 -4.28 -5.55
CA LEU A 102 -0.27 -5.17 -5.74
C LEU A 102 -1.51 -4.66 -4.97
N MET A 103 -1.32 -4.27 -3.72
CA MET A 103 -2.38 -3.70 -2.89
C MET A 103 -2.80 -2.32 -3.43
N THR A 104 -1.85 -1.41 -3.64
CA THR A 104 -2.13 -0.05 -4.12
C THR A 104 -2.88 -0.05 -5.45
N LEU A 105 -2.51 -0.90 -6.40
CA LEU A 105 -3.20 -1.02 -7.69
C LEU A 105 -4.65 -1.52 -7.52
N SER A 106 -4.90 -2.39 -6.55
CA SER A 106 -6.24 -2.89 -6.27
C SER A 106 -7.11 -1.78 -5.67
N LEU A 107 -6.54 -0.97 -4.77
CA LEU A 107 -7.19 0.23 -4.23
C LEU A 107 -7.49 1.26 -5.31
N LEU A 108 -6.53 1.55 -6.20
CA LEU A 108 -6.72 2.52 -7.28
C LEU A 108 -7.80 2.07 -8.27
N LYS A 109 -7.88 0.76 -8.57
CA LYS A 109 -8.95 0.19 -9.39
C LYS A 109 -10.33 0.32 -8.75
N GLU A 110 -10.44 0.16 -7.42
CA GLU A 110 -11.69 0.41 -6.69
C GLU A 110 -12.16 1.87 -6.82
N HIS A 111 -11.21 2.79 -7.00
CA HIS A 111 -11.43 4.22 -7.13
C HIS A 111 -11.37 4.71 -8.58
N ASP A 112 -11.39 3.81 -9.56
CA ASP A 112 -11.40 4.19 -10.97
C ASP A 112 -12.62 5.09 -11.27
N GLY A 113 -12.39 6.15 -12.04
CA GLY A 113 -13.36 7.22 -12.28
C GLY A 113 -13.60 8.19 -11.10
N ARG A 114 -12.96 7.98 -9.94
CA ARG A 114 -12.99 8.86 -8.76
C ARG A 114 -11.61 9.24 -8.27
N LEU A 115 -10.59 9.18 -9.13
CA LEU A 115 -9.27 9.71 -8.83
C LEU A 115 -9.27 11.23 -9.05
N ALA A 116 -8.68 11.99 -8.14
CA ALA A 116 -8.34 13.38 -8.41
C ALA A 116 -7.31 13.43 -9.56
N GLY A 117 -7.13 14.59 -10.20
CA GLY A 117 -6.20 14.72 -11.32
C GLY A 117 -4.76 14.28 -11.00
N ILE A 118 -4.36 14.44 -9.74
CA ILE A 118 -3.11 13.93 -9.16
C ILE A 118 -3.48 13.28 -7.82
N VAL A 119 -2.99 12.07 -7.57
CA VAL A 119 -3.12 11.38 -6.28
C VAL A 119 -1.74 11.32 -5.64
N GLU A 120 -1.55 11.92 -4.48
CA GLU A 120 -0.31 11.75 -3.72
C GLU A 120 -0.28 10.34 -3.13
N TRP A 121 0.88 9.70 -3.17
CA TRP A 121 1.07 8.36 -2.66
C TRP A 121 2.40 8.24 -1.93
N GLU A 122 2.40 7.69 -0.72
CA GLU A 122 3.62 7.43 0.05
C GLU A 122 3.50 6.12 0.82
N ALA A 123 4.57 5.31 0.80
CA ALA A 123 4.73 4.17 1.69
C ALA A 123 5.74 4.50 2.79
N ILE A 124 5.28 4.42 4.04
CA ILE A 124 6.09 4.59 5.23
C ILE A 124 6.42 3.19 5.75
N LEU A 125 7.71 2.85 5.76
CA LEU A 125 8.17 1.52 6.16
C LEU A 125 8.67 1.54 7.60
N ASP A 126 8.18 0.62 8.43
CA ASP A 126 8.71 0.44 9.77
C ASP A 126 10.04 -0.33 9.72
N ALA A 127 10.91 -0.05 10.69
CA ALA A 127 12.06 -0.89 10.94
C ALA A 127 11.61 -2.36 11.12
N PRO A 128 12.29 -3.35 10.51
CA PRO A 128 13.63 -3.27 9.92
C PRO A 128 13.66 -2.98 8.40
N LEU A 129 12.56 -2.56 7.78
CA LEU A 129 12.52 -2.26 6.36
C LEU A 129 13.23 -0.92 6.07
N GLU A 130 14.24 -0.96 5.23
CA GLU A 130 15.10 0.19 4.94
C GLU A 130 15.45 0.29 3.44
N GLY A 131 15.96 1.45 3.03
CA GLY A 131 16.56 1.63 1.69
C GLY A 131 15.56 1.79 0.54
N ARG A 132 14.29 2.09 0.83
CA ARG A 132 13.20 2.19 -0.15
C ARG A 132 12.55 3.57 -0.19
N ASN A 133 13.38 4.61 -0.14
CA ASN A 133 12.93 6.02 -0.14
C ASN A 133 12.22 6.45 -1.44
N TYR A 134 12.27 5.60 -2.46
CA TYR A 134 11.60 5.78 -3.75
C TYR A 134 10.12 5.34 -3.71
N LEU A 135 9.63 4.71 -2.63
CA LEU A 135 8.23 4.32 -2.47
C LEU A 135 7.34 5.50 -2.07
N ARG A 136 7.39 6.57 -2.85
CA ARG A 136 6.54 7.76 -2.70
C ARG A 136 6.51 8.54 -4.01
N GLY A 137 5.45 9.31 -4.23
CA GLY A 137 5.30 10.20 -5.38
C GLY A 137 3.84 10.38 -5.79
N GLU A 138 3.67 10.95 -6.98
CA GLU A 138 2.36 11.23 -7.55
C GLU A 138 1.91 10.08 -8.45
N VAL A 139 0.69 9.59 -8.22
CA VAL A 139 0.01 8.62 -9.07
C VAL A 139 -1.01 9.35 -9.94
N GLY A 140 -0.64 9.59 -11.20
CA GLY A 140 -1.57 10.01 -12.25
C GLY A 140 -2.00 8.82 -13.10
N PHE A 141 -3.28 8.77 -13.51
CA PHE A 141 -3.75 7.79 -14.51
C PHE A 141 -3.21 8.16 -15.90
N ARG A 142 -1.91 7.99 -16.10
CA ARG A 142 -1.25 7.99 -17.41
C ARG A 142 -0.09 7.01 -17.38
N GLY A 143 -0.43 5.73 -17.54
CA GLY A 143 0.47 4.65 -17.97
C GLY A 143 1.86 4.60 -17.32
N GLY A 144 1.96 3.81 -16.25
CA GLY A 144 3.23 3.43 -15.66
C GLY A 144 3.61 4.34 -14.49
N LEU A 145 3.81 3.72 -13.33
CA LEU A 145 4.59 4.30 -12.24
C LEU A 145 5.97 4.61 -12.81
N ALA A 146 6.14 5.83 -13.32
CA ALA A 146 7.43 6.34 -13.73
C ALA A 146 8.22 6.56 -12.43
N SER A 147 9.14 5.65 -12.17
CA SER A 147 10.29 5.87 -11.30
C SER A 147 10.88 7.25 -11.59
N ALA A 148 10.73 8.19 -10.66
CA ALA A 148 11.53 9.40 -10.65
C ALA A 148 12.97 9.00 -10.31
N GLY A 149 13.90 9.32 -11.23
CA GLY A 149 15.31 8.94 -11.18
C GLY A 149 16.19 9.81 -10.29
#